data_AF-A0A2T4CVV3-F1
#
_entry.id   AF-A0A2T4CVV3-F1
#
_cell.length_a   1.000
_cell.length_b   1.000
_cell.length_c   1.000
_cell.angle_alpha   90.00
_cell.angle_beta   90.00
_cell.angle_gamma   90.00
#
_symmetry.space_group_name_H-M   'P 1'
#
loop_
_entity.id
_entity.type
_entity.pdbx_description
1 polymer ?
#
loop_
_entity_poly.entity_id
_entity_poly.type
_entity_poly.pdbx_seq_one_letter_code
_entity_poly.pdbx_strand_id
1 'polypeptide(L)'
;SATIVFEQSYHEVDGDSASLAELCCLLSALAEAPIQQGLAITGAVDQFGQVQAIGAVNEKIEGFYELCAARGLTGQQGVIIPAANLSQLNLEPHVIAAVERGDFTVYAVQHLNEALELLTQADQKGLYEKIEQRLRELQPQEPPPSLWQRWFGS
;
A
#
# COMPACT_ATOMS: atom_id res chain seq x y z
N SER A 1 -9.24 15.81 6.51
CA SER A 1 -9.77 14.93 5.45
C SER A 1 -8.61 14.35 4.67
N ALA A 2 -8.82 13.26 3.95
CA ALA A 2 -7.86 12.71 2.99
C ALA A 2 -8.56 12.57 1.63
N THR A 3 -7.79 12.66 0.55
CA THR A 3 -8.29 12.49 -0.81
C THR A 3 -7.39 11.48 -1.51
N ILE A 4 -7.98 10.43 -2.05
CA ILE A 4 -7.31 9.39 -2.82
C ILE A 4 -7.87 9.45 -4.23
N VAL A 5 -7.00 9.38 -5.22
CA VAL A 5 -7.35 9.48 -6.64
C VAL A 5 -6.64 8.35 -7.40
N PHE A 6 -7.41 7.60 -8.20
CA PHE A 6 -6.85 6.77 -9.25
C PHE A 6 -6.58 7.65 -10.46
N GLU A 7 -5.31 7.97 -10.67
CA GLU A 7 -4.89 8.79 -11.80
C GLU A 7 -5.29 8.15 -13.13
N GLN A 8 -5.75 8.99 -14.06
CA GLN A 8 -6.18 8.58 -15.40
C GLN A 8 -7.28 7.51 -15.43
N SER A 9 -8.06 7.35 -14.35
CA SER A 9 -9.26 6.49 -14.37
C SER A 9 -10.46 7.24 -14.95
N TYR A 10 -10.89 6.84 -16.14
CA TYR A 10 -12.09 7.37 -16.82
C TYR A 10 -13.34 6.51 -16.63
N HIS A 11 -13.20 5.39 -15.91
CA HIS A 11 -14.27 4.47 -15.59
C HIS A 11 -14.38 4.34 -14.08
N GLU A 12 -15.54 3.86 -13.63
CA GLU A 12 -15.76 3.53 -12.23
C GLU A 12 -14.84 2.38 -11.82
N VAL A 13 -14.24 2.51 -10.63
CA VAL A 13 -13.45 1.45 -10.00
C VAL A 13 -14.41 0.68 -9.10
N ASP A 14 -14.58 -0.61 -9.38
CA ASP A 14 -15.45 -1.52 -8.60
C ASP A 14 -14.61 -2.57 -7.87
N GLY A 15 -15.13 -3.05 -6.73
CA GLY A 15 -14.52 -4.03 -5.86
C GLY A 15 -13.58 -3.45 -4.78
N ASP A 16 -13.13 -4.33 -3.90
CA ASP A 16 -12.30 -4.02 -2.72
C ASP A 16 -10.81 -4.28 -2.93
N SER A 17 -10.43 -4.82 -4.10
CA SER A 17 -9.07 -5.32 -4.37
C SER A 17 -7.96 -4.27 -4.47
N ALA A 18 -8.32 -2.98 -4.36
CA ALA A 18 -7.39 -1.86 -4.28
C ALA A 18 -7.26 -1.28 -2.87
N SER A 19 -8.12 -1.68 -1.92
CA SER A 19 -8.16 -1.09 -0.57
C SER A 19 -6.84 -1.23 0.20
N LEU A 20 -6.08 -2.31 -0.01
CA LEU A 20 -4.73 -2.44 0.55
C LEU A 20 -3.77 -1.36 0.00
N ALA A 21 -3.83 -1.10 -1.31
CA ALA A 21 -2.99 -0.11 -1.98
C ALA A 21 -3.35 1.31 -1.53
N GLU A 22 -4.65 1.61 -1.45
CA GLU A 22 -5.17 2.90 -0.97
C GLU A 22 -4.72 3.19 0.46
N LEU A 23 -4.84 2.20 1.35
CA LEU A 23 -4.40 2.34 2.74
C LEU A 23 -2.89 2.53 2.84
N CYS A 24 -2.10 1.78 2.07
CA CYS A 24 -0.65 1.98 2.02
C CYS A 24 -0.28 3.39 1.53
N CYS A 25 -0.96 3.88 0.48
CA CYS A 25 -0.75 5.22 -0.06
C CYS A 25 -1.06 6.30 0.99
N LEU A 26 -2.18 6.17 1.70
CA LEU A 26 -2.57 7.10 2.76
C LEU A 26 -1.55 7.13 3.90
N LEU A 27 -1.11 5.95 4.36
CA LEU A 27 -0.14 5.84 5.45
C LEU A 27 1.25 6.35 5.05
N SER A 28 1.68 6.09 3.81
CA SER A 28 2.89 6.67 3.23
C SER A 28 2.82 8.20 3.18
N ALA A 29 1.69 8.77 2.77
CA ALA A 29 1.48 10.22 2.73
C ALA A 29 1.51 10.85 4.13
N LEU A 30 0.96 10.17 5.14
CA LEU A 30 1.04 10.61 6.54
C LEU A 30 2.46 10.49 7.11
N ALA A 31 3.20 9.44 6.74
CA ALA A 31 4.56 9.21 7.20
C ALA A 31 5.63 10.02 6.45
N GLU A 32 5.25 10.69 5.35
CA GLU A 32 6.18 11.25 4.35
C GLU A 32 7.25 10.22 3.92
N ALA A 33 6.83 8.95 3.79
CA ALA A 33 7.70 7.83 3.45
C ALA A 33 7.57 7.48 1.96
N PRO A 34 8.67 7.47 1.18
CA PRO A 34 8.61 7.15 -0.25
C PRO A 34 8.17 5.70 -0.48
N ILE A 35 7.45 5.46 -1.59
CA ILE A 35 7.04 4.12 -2.03
C ILE A 35 7.93 3.64 -3.19
N GLN A 36 8.40 2.39 -3.10
CA GLN A 36 9.10 1.66 -4.15
C GLN A 36 8.20 1.40 -5.36
N GLN A 37 8.35 2.22 -6.40
CA GLN A 37 7.54 2.15 -7.62
C GLN A 37 7.81 0.91 -8.49
N GLY A 38 8.84 0.13 -8.17
CA GLY A 38 9.07 -1.18 -8.79
C GLY A 38 8.03 -2.24 -8.38
N LEU A 39 7.30 -2.00 -7.29
CA LEU A 39 6.32 -2.93 -6.77
C LEU A 39 4.90 -2.49 -7.12
N ALA A 40 4.16 -3.36 -7.80
CA ALA A 40 2.70 -3.29 -7.83
C ALA A 40 2.12 -3.95 -6.59
N ILE A 41 0.87 -3.61 -6.26
CA ILE A 41 0.16 -4.18 -5.11
C ILE A 41 -1.31 -4.38 -5.45
N THR A 42 -1.88 -5.52 -5.03
CA THR A 42 -3.31 -5.77 -5.03
C THR A 42 -3.68 -6.53 -3.76
N GLY A 43 -4.90 -6.32 -3.28
CA GLY A 43 -5.41 -6.97 -2.08
C GLY A 43 -6.56 -6.19 -1.50
N ALA A 44 -7.51 -6.89 -0.91
CA ALA A 44 -8.48 -6.30 -0.01
C ALA A 44 -7.92 -6.28 1.42
N VAL A 45 -8.40 -5.37 2.26
CA VAL A 45 -7.98 -5.28 3.67
C VAL A 45 -9.17 -5.06 4.58
N ASP A 46 -9.21 -5.74 5.71
CA ASP A 46 -10.25 -5.50 6.73
C ASP A 46 -9.85 -4.42 7.75
N GLN A 47 -10.77 -4.11 8.67
CA GLN A 47 -10.55 -3.09 9.70
C GLN A 47 -9.41 -3.42 10.68
N PHE A 48 -8.95 -4.67 10.73
CA PHE A 48 -7.86 -5.13 11.58
C PHE A 48 -6.53 -5.17 10.84
N GLY A 49 -6.51 -4.84 9.55
CA GLY A 49 -5.31 -4.85 8.72
C GLY A 49 -5.02 -6.20 8.06
N GLN A 50 -5.92 -7.17 8.16
CA GLN A 50 -5.74 -8.48 7.53
C GLN A 50 -6.00 -8.40 6.03
N VAL A 51 -5.07 -8.95 5.25
CA VAL A 51 -5.15 -8.94 3.79
C VAL A 51 -6.01 -10.10 3.31
N GLN A 52 -6.99 -9.78 2.47
CA GLN A 52 -8.01 -10.71 1.98
C GLN A 52 -7.80 -11.04 0.50
N ALA A 53 -8.25 -12.24 0.12
CA ALA A 53 -8.16 -12.74 -1.24
C ALA A 53 -8.92 -11.85 -2.23
N ILE A 54 -8.38 -11.75 -3.45
CA ILE A 54 -8.98 -10.98 -4.54
C ILE A 54 -9.22 -11.86 -5.76
N GLY A 55 -10.08 -11.39 -6.67
CA GLY A 55 -10.26 -11.98 -8.00
C GLY A 55 -9.17 -11.57 -8.99
N ALA A 56 -9.00 -12.39 -10.03
CA ALA A 56 -8.08 -12.14 -11.15
C ALA A 56 -6.61 -11.90 -10.74
N VAL A 57 -6.11 -12.67 -9.76
CA VAL A 57 -4.74 -12.49 -9.23
C VAL A 57 -3.67 -12.77 -10.28
N ASN A 58 -3.88 -13.78 -11.15
CA ASN A 58 -2.91 -14.13 -12.18
C ASN A 58 -2.81 -13.01 -13.23
N GLU A 59 -3.95 -12.54 -13.72
CA GLU A 59 -4.05 -11.46 -14.70
C GLU A 59 -3.43 -10.16 -14.20
N LYS A 60 -3.56 -9.87 -12.89
CA LYS A 60 -2.94 -8.70 -12.26
C LYS A 60 -1.42 -8.83 -12.18
N ILE A 61 -0.90 -10.00 -11.81
CA ILE A 61 0.54 -10.26 -11.76
C ILE A 61 1.13 -10.18 -13.16
N GLU A 62 0.52 -10.87 -14.11
CA GLU A 62 0.96 -10.96 -15.51
C GLU A 62 0.91 -9.59 -16.20
N GLY A 63 -0.17 -8.83 -16.01
CA GLY A 63 -0.29 -7.48 -16.58
C GLY A 63 0.79 -6.51 -16.09
N PHE A 64 1.16 -6.57 -14.82
CA PHE A 64 2.28 -5.77 -14.32
C PHE A 64 3.62 -6.28 -14.83
N TYR A 65 3.84 -7.60 -14.85
CA TYR A 65 5.04 -8.20 -15.41
C TYR A 65 5.25 -7.78 -16.87
N GLU A 66 4.23 -7.86 -17.72
CA GLU A 66 4.31 -7.46 -19.14
C GLU A 66 4.73 -6.00 -19.30
N LEU A 67 4.17 -5.10 -18.49
CA LEU A 67 4.55 -3.69 -18.46
C LEU A 67 6.03 -3.51 -18.08
N CYS A 68 6.50 -4.24 -17.06
CA CYS A 68 7.89 -4.20 -16.63
C CYS A 68 8.83 -4.78 -17.69
N ALA A 69 8.47 -5.91 -18.29
CA ALA A 69 9.24 -6.55 -19.36
C ALA A 69 9.37 -5.64 -20.59
N ALA A 70 8.28 -4.98 -21.00
CA ALA A 70 8.29 -4.01 -22.10
C ALA A 70 9.20 -2.79 -21.84
N ARG A 71 9.43 -2.44 -20.56
CA ARG A 71 10.29 -1.33 -20.14
C ARG A 71 11.71 -1.76 -19.74
N GLY A 72 11.99 -3.06 -19.72
CA GLY A 72 13.24 -3.65 -19.23
C GLY A 72 13.16 -4.02 -17.75
N LEU A 73 13.36 -5.30 -17.45
CA LEU A 73 13.47 -5.81 -16.08
C LEU A 73 14.82 -5.42 -15.47
N THR A 74 14.80 -5.06 -14.20
CA THR A 74 15.98 -4.64 -13.41
C THR A 74 16.26 -5.56 -12.23
N GLY A 75 15.39 -6.56 -11.98
CA GLY A 75 15.43 -7.39 -10.78
C GLY A 75 14.77 -6.76 -9.55
N GLN A 76 14.31 -5.51 -9.64
CA GLN A 76 13.64 -4.81 -8.54
C GLN A 76 12.12 -4.80 -8.68
N GLN A 77 11.59 -5.33 -9.78
CA GLN A 77 10.15 -5.33 -10.04
C GLN A 77 9.45 -6.51 -9.39
N GLY A 78 8.20 -6.30 -8.99
CA GLY A 78 7.41 -7.36 -8.41
C GLY A 78 5.97 -6.98 -8.10
N VAL A 79 5.19 -7.94 -7.62
CA VAL A 79 3.79 -7.73 -7.22
C VAL A 79 3.59 -8.24 -5.80
N ILE A 80 3.00 -7.40 -4.95
CA ILE A 80 2.49 -7.76 -3.63
C ILE A 80 1.05 -8.26 -3.79
N ILE A 81 0.78 -9.47 -3.29
CA ILE A 81 -0.52 -10.14 -3.35
C ILE A 81 -0.96 -10.67 -1.98
N PRO A 82 -2.26 -10.96 -1.78
CA PRO A 82 -2.73 -11.66 -0.59
C PRO A 82 -2.15 -13.08 -0.50
N ALA A 83 -1.65 -13.46 0.66
CA ALA A 83 -1.25 -14.86 0.91
C ALA A 83 -2.42 -15.84 0.75
N ALA A 84 -3.65 -15.37 0.97
CA ALA A 84 -4.87 -16.14 0.73
C ALA A 84 -5.07 -16.53 -0.75
N ASN A 85 -4.41 -15.85 -1.70
CA ASN A 85 -4.47 -16.18 -3.12
C ASN A 85 -3.44 -17.22 -3.58
N LEU A 86 -2.52 -17.68 -2.72
CA LEU A 86 -1.43 -18.59 -3.12
C LEU A 86 -1.92 -19.85 -3.83
N SER A 87 -3.03 -20.45 -3.37
CA SER A 87 -3.60 -21.65 -3.99
C SER A 87 -4.27 -21.41 -5.35
N GLN A 88 -4.45 -20.16 -5.75
CA GLN A 88 -5.05 -19.75 -7.03
C GLN A 88 -4.00 -19.36 -8.08
N LEU A 89 -2.71 -19.33 -7.71
CA LEU A 89 -1.63 -18.98 -8.62
C LEU A 89 -1.46 -20.06 -9.68
N ASN A 90 -1.56 -19.63 -10.93
CA ASN A 90 -1.33 -20.41 -12.14
C ASN A 90 -0.79 -19.46 -13.20
N LEU A 91 0.47 -19.04 -13.02
CA LEU A 91 1.13 -18.04 -13.83
C LEU A 91 1.68 -18.64 -15.13
N GLU A 92 1.72 -17.82 -16.18
CA GLU A 92 2.38 -18.14 -17.43
C GLU A 92 3.86 -18.56 -17.22
N PRO A 93 4.37 -19.57 -17.97
CA PRO A 93 5.72 -20.10 -17.77
C PRO A 93 6.84 -19.06 -17.85
N HIS A 94 6.65 -18.02 -18.66
CA HIS A 94 7.65 -16.96 -18.82
C HIS A 94 7.75 -16.05 -17.60
N VAL A 95 6.65 -15.86 -16.85
CA VAL A 95 6.65 -15.15 -15.57
C VAL A 95 7.35 -15.99 -14.51
N ILE A 96 7.03 -17.29 -14.45
CA ILE A 96 7.70 -18.24 -13.53
C ILE A 96 9.21 -18.22 -13.77
N ALA A 97 9.65 -18.31 -15.03
CA ALA A 97 11.06 -18.28 -15.36
C ALA A 97 11.75 -16.95 -14.97
N ALA A 98 11.05 -15.82 -15.03
CA ALA A 98 11.59 -14.54 -14.55
C ALA A 98 11.73 -14.50 -13.03
N VAL A 99 10.77 -15.08 -12.30
CA VAL A 99 10.84 -15.25 -10.84
C VAL A 99 12.00 -16.16 -10.44
N GLU A 100 12.17 -17.29 -11.12
CA GLU A 100 13.29 -18.22 -10.86
C GLU A 100 14.66 -17.60 -11.09
N ARG A 101 14.78 -16.67 -12.05
CA ARG A 101 16.03 -15.91 -12.30
C ARG A 101 16.24 -14.73 -11.34
N GLY A 102 15.23 -14.35 -10.56
CA GLY A 102 15.27 -13.16 -9.71
C GLY A 102 15.08 -11.85 -10.46
N ASP A 103 14.60 -11.88 -11.71
CA ASP A 103 14.33 -10.68 -12.51
C ASP A 103 13.01 -9.99 -12.09
N PHE A 104 12.11 -10.76 -11.44
CA PHE A 104 10.80 -10.33 -10.98
C PHE A 104 10.45 -11.07 -9.69
N THR A 105 9.66 -10.49 -8.78
CA THR A 105 9.30 -11.15 -7.50
C THR A 105 7.81 -11.07 -7.21
N VAL A 106 7.22 -12.16 -6.72
CA VAL A 106 5.84 -12.18 -6.19
C VAL A 106 5.91 -12.29 -4.66
N TYR A 107 5.41 -11.26 -3.97
CA TYR A 107 5.39 -11.19 -2.51
C TYR A 107 3.99 -11.52 -1.99
N ALA A 108 3.86 -12.53 -1.15
CA ALA A 108 2.60 -12.88 -0.50
C ALA A 108 2.57 -12.32 0.93
N VAL A 109 1.57 -11.51 1.26
CA VAL A 109 1.41 -10.85 2.56
C VAL A 109 0.12 -11.26 3.26
N GLN A 110 0.12 -11.30 4.59
CA GLN A 110 -1.06 -11.61 5.41
C GLN A 110 -1.63 -10.37 6.08
N HIS A 111 -0.80 -9.36 6.35
CA HIS A 111 -1.17 -8.15 7.06
C HIS A 111 -0.60 -6.90 6.38
N LEU A 112 -1.32 -5.77 6.50
CA LEU A 112 -0.95 -4.45 5.98
C LEU A 112 0.51 -4.05 6.26
N ASN A 113 0.97 -4.27 7.50
CA ASN A 113 2.35 -3.97 7.92
C ASN A 113 3.41 -4.59 6.99
N GLU A 114 3.22 -5.83 6.55
CA GLU A 114 4.17 -6.49 5.65
C GLU A 114 4.21 -5.77 4.28
N ALA A 115 3.05 -5.34 3.78
CA ALA A 115 2.97 -4.56 2.55
C ALA A 115 3.64 -3.19 2.69
N LEU A 116 3.45 -2.50 3.83
CA LEU A 116 4.09 -1.21 4.10
C LEU A 116 5.61 -1.33 4.19
N GLU A 117 6.13 -2.35 4.85
CA GLU A 117 7.58 -2.59 4.95
C GLU A 117 8.18 -2.85 3.56
N LEU A 118 7.52 -3.66 2.73
CA LEU A 118 7.96 -3.91 1.35
C LEU A 118 7.93 -2.64 0.49
N LEU A 119 6.85 -1.85 0.58
CA LEU A 119 6.67 -0.64 -0.22
C LEU A 119 7.57 0.50 0.22
N THR A 120 7.83 0.66 1.51
CA THR A 120 8.57 1.83 2.03
C THR A 120 10.02 1.55 2.38
N GLN A 121 10.40 0.27 2.52
CA GLN A 121 11.70 -0.16 3.05
C GLN A 121 12.05 0.45 4.41
N ALA A 122 11.05 0.95 5.13
CA ALA A 122 11.19 1.53 6.45
C ALA A 122 10.81 0.50 7.52
N ASP A 123 11.42 0.62 8.70
CA ASP A 123 11.00 -0.18 9.84
C ASP A 123 9.60 0.26 10.31
N GLN A 124 8.79 -0.72 10.70
CA GLN A 124 7.41 -0.49 11.12
C GLN A 124 7.32 0.57 12.22
N LYS A 125 8.16 0.48 13.24
CA LYS A 125 8.11 1.35 14.41
C LYS A 125 8.33 2.82 14.02
N GLY A 126 9.38 3.10 13.25
CA GLY A 126 9.70 4.44 12.76
C GLY A 126 8.62 4.99 11.83
N LEU A 127 7.97 4.14 11.03
CA LEU A 127 6.84 4.56 10.19
C LEU A 127 5.64 5.02 11.06
N TYR A 128 5.25 4.24 12.07
CA TYR A 128 4.15 4.61 12.96
C TYR A 128 4.46 5.83 13.82
N GLU A 129 5.69 5.98 14.30
CA GLU A 129 6.12 7.18 15.04
C GLU A 129 5.95 8.45 14.19
N LYS A 130 6.32 8.41 12.91
CA LYS A 130 6.10 9.53 11.97
C LYS A 130 4.62 9.80 11.73
N ILE A 131 3.81 8.76 11.54
CA ILE A 131 2.36 8.90 11.35
C ILE A 131 1.73 9.56 12.59
N GLU A 132 2.05 9.09 13.80
CA GLU A 132 1.54 9.67 15.04
C GLU A 132 1.94 11.15 15.18
N GLN A 133 3.20 11.47 14.87
CA GLN A 133 3.65 12.86 14.88
C GLN A 133 2.83 13.70 13.91
N ARG A 134 2.65 13.24 12.67
CA ARG A 134 1.89 13.96 11.64
C ARG A 134 0.43 14.17 12.04
N LEU A 135 -0.20 13.16 12.63
CA LEU A 135 -1.58 13.25 13.11
C LEU A 135 -1.72 14.29 14.23
N ARG A 136 -0.74 14.42 15.13
CA ARG A 136 -0.74 15.46 16.17
C ARG A 136 -0.61 16.86 15.59
N GLU A 137 0.20 17.03 14.54
CA GLU A 137 0.35 18.31 13.84
C GLU A 137 -0.93 18.76 13.13
N LEU A 138 -1.70 17.79 12.60
CA LEU A 138 -2.96 18.04 11.90
C LEU A 138 -4.15 18.26 12.85
N GLN A 139 -4.03 17.94 14.14
CA GLN A 139 -5.07 18.24 15.12
C GLN A 139 -5.12 19.76 15.36
N PRO A 140 -6.32 20.38 15.29
CA PRO A 140 -6.47 21.78 15.65
C PRO A 140 -6.01 21.98 17.10
N GLN A 141 -5.08 22.90 17.34
CA GLN A 141 -4.81 23.32 18.71
C GLN A 141 -6.03 24.08 19.21
N GLU A 142 -6.59 23.68 20.36
CA GLU A 142 -7.54 24.52 21.05
C GLU A 142 -6.87 25.88 21.31
N PRO A 143 -7.53 27.00 20.97
CA PRO A 143 -6.99 28.30 21.32
C PRO A 143 -6.77 28.33 22.85
N PRO A 144 -5.63 28.86 23.32
CA PRO A 144 -5.39 28.94 24.75
C PRO A 144 -6.57 29.65 25.43
N PRO A 145 -6.97 29.24 26.64
CA PRO A 145 -8.11 29.85 27.32
C PRO A 145 -7.93 31.36 27.40
N SER A 146 -8.98 32.09 27.07
CA SER A 146 -8.97 33.55 27.10
C SER A 146 -8.53 34.05 28.49
N LEU A 147 -7.97 35.26 28.55
CA LEU A 147 -7.61 35.89 29.84
C LEU A 147 -8.79 35.90 30.82
N TRP A 148 -10.01 36.05 30.31
CA TRP A 148 -11.25 35.94 31.08
C TRP A 148 -11.49 34.55 31.66
N GLN A 149 -11.39 33.48 30.86
CA GLN A 149 -11.51 32.09 31.34
C GLN A 149 -10.43 31.72 32.35
N ARG A 150 -9.21 32.26 32.19
CA ARG A 150 -8.09 32.07 33.13
C ARG A 150 -8.31 32.75 34.47
N TRP A 151 -9.01 33.88 34.49
CA TRP A 151 -9.20 34.69 35.70
C TRP A 151 -10.51 34.41 36.43
N PHE A 152 -11.56 34.02 35.71
CA PHE A 152 -12.90 33.93 36.29
C PHE A 152 -13.46 32.51 36.34
N GLY A 153 -12.76 31.51 35.78
CA GLY A 153 -13.30 30.15 35.69
C GLY A 153 -14.57 30.08 34.85
N SER A 154 -14.95 28.89 34.41
CA SER A 154 -16.18 28.62 33.67
C SER A 154 -17.43 28.79 34.53
#